data_AF-A0A7S3XIJ4-F1
#
_entry.id   AF-A0A7S3XIJ4-F1
#
_cell.length_a   1.000
_cell.length_b   1.000
_cell.length_c   1.000
_cell.angle_alpha   90.00
_cell.angle_beta   90.00
_cell.angle_gamma   90.00
#
_symmetry.space_group_name_H-M   'P 1'
#
loop_
_entity.id
_entity.type
_entity.pdbx_description
1 polymer ?
#
loop_
_entity_poly.entity_id
_entity_poly.type
_entity_poly.pdbx_seq_one_letter_code
_entity_poly.pdbx_strand_id
1 'polypeptide(L)'
;QSYIHVVTLLSVLKALNDRDIYLVFDFLDFDLHHVIRRRALQQIHHIFILYQLLACLKYLHSAAVIHRDLKPSNILINGQCVIKLADFGLARSFAVTTPNPESMARVSYFPSGRR
;
A
#
# COMPACT_ATOMS: atom_id res chain seq x y z
N GLN A 1 16.36 6.68 -2.17
CA GLN A 1 16.59 5.27 -1.80
C GLN A 1 15.32 4.50 -2.13
N SER A 2 15.34 3.67 -3.18
CA SER A 2 14.16 2.88 -3.56
C SER A 2 13.89 1.86 -2.45
N TYR A 3 12.70 1.89 -1.87
CA TYR A 3 12.36 0.98 -0.79
C TYR A 3 12.04 -0.39 -1.39
N ILE A 4 12.94 -1.33 -1.16
CA ILE A 4 13.00 -2.63 -1.85
C ILE A 4 11.72 -3.47 -1.73
N HIS A 5 10.86 -3.19 -0.75
CA HIS A 5 9.64 -3.95 -0.46
C HIS A 5 8.33 -3.21 -0.75
N VAL A 6 8.37 -2.07 -1.43
CA VAL A 6 7.15 -1.39 -1.94
C VAL A 6 7.18 -1.42 -3.46
N VAL A 7 6.04 -1.73 -4.08
CA VAL A 7 5.90 -1.68 -5.54
C VAL A 7 6.24 -0.28 -6.05
N THR A 8 7.05 -0.21 -7.10
CA THR A 8 7.53 1.05 -7.67
C THR A 8 6.67 1.42 -8.86
N LEU A 9 6.01 2.58 -8.79
CA LEU A 9 5.33 3.17 -9.95
C LEU A 9 6.40 3.68 -10.92
N LEU A 10 6.57 3.00 -12.05
CA LEU A 10 7.55 3.30 -13.08
C LEU A 10 7.04 4.38 -14.04
N SER A 11 5.75 4.35 -14.38
CA SER A 11 5.14 5.30 -15.30
C SER A 11 3.64 5.43 -15.11
N VAL A 12 3.09 6.58 -15.50
CA VAL A 12 1.66 6.83 -15.59
C VAL A 12 1.36 7.19 -17.04
N LEU A 13 0.53 6.40 -17.70
CA LEU A 13 0.17 6.59 -19.10
C LEU A 13 -1.30 6.98 -19.19
N LYS A 14 -1.58 8.03 -19.97
CA LYS A 14 -2.94 8.42 -20.32
C LYS A 14 -3.44 7.55 -21.48
N ALA A 15 -4.64 7.00 -21.35
CA ALA A 15 -5.26 6.28 -22.46
C ALA A 15 -5.66 7.23 -23.60
N LEU A 16 -5.64 6.72 -24.84
CA LEU A 16 -6.03 7.49 -26.04
C LEU A 16 -7.50 7.95 -26.01
N ASN A 17 -8.34 7.27 -25.24
CA ASN A 17 -9.75 7.58 -25.08
C ASN A 17 -10.03 8.68 -24.04
N ASP A 18 -9.00 9.21 -23.38
CA ASP A 18 -9.08 10.21 -22.31
C ASP A 18 -9.94 9.82 -21.09
N ARG A 19 -10.29 8.54 -20.94
CA ARG A 19 -11.13 8.02 -19.85
C ARG A 19 -10.37 7.13 -18.87
N ASP A 20 -9.29 6.50 -19.31
CA ASP A 20 -8.52 5.56 -18.51
C ASP A 20 -7.09 6.06 -18.22
N ILE A 21 -6.55 5.58 -17.10
CA ILE A 21 -5.16 5.79 -16.69
C ILE A 21 -4.53 4.42 -16.49
N TYR A 22 -3.37 4.21 -17.10
CA TYR A 22 -2.58 3.01 -16.87
C TYR A 22 -1.43 3.33 -15.92
N LEU A 23 -1.33 2.56 -14.85
CA LEU A 23 -0.25 2.63 -13.88
C LEU A 23 0.73 1.50 -14.17
N VAL A 24 1.95 1.84 -14.56
CA VAL A 24 3.01 0.87 -14.88
C VAL A 24 3.86 0.67 -13.64
N PHE A 25 3.94 -0.57 -13.17
CA PHE A 25 4.70 -0.95 -11.99
C PHE A 25 5.83 -1.92 -12.34
N ASP A 26 6.75 -2.13 -11.40
CA ASP A 26 7.67 -3.27 -11.47
C ASP A 26 6.91 -4.60 -11.28
N PHE A 27 7.38 -5.62 -11.98
CA PHE A 27 6.74 -6.93 -12.04
C PHE A 27 7.39 -7.93 -11.08
N LEU A 28 6.56 -8.74 -10.44
CA LEU A 28 6.94 -9.91 -9.64
C LEU A 28 6.10 -11.10 -10.10
N ASP A 29 6.67 -12.30 -9.95
CA ASP A 29 6.15 -13.52 -10.57
C ASP A 29 4.75 -13.90 -10.09
N PHE A 30 4.46 -13.72 -8.79
CA PHE A 30 3.21 -14.15 -8.16
C PHE A 30 2.76 -13.20 -7.06
N ASP A 31 1.51 -13.34 -6.63
CA ASP A 31 1.07 -12.87 -5.31
C ASP A 31 1.22 -13.98 -4.25
N LEU A 32 1.30 -13.57 -2.98
CA LEU A 32 1.48 -14.49 -1.86
C LEU A 32 0.25 -15.40 -1.65
N HIS A 33 -0.95 -14.95 -2.01
CA HIS A 33 -2.16 -15.78 -1.94
C HIS A 33 -2.03 -17.04 -2.82
N HIS A 34 -1.50 -16.89 -4.03
CA HIS A 34 -1.23 -17.97 -4.97
C HIS A 34 -0.16 -18.94 -4.45
N VAL A 35 0.93 -18.41 -3.90
CA VAL A 35 2.04 -19.24 -3.36
C VAL A 35 1.59 -20.04 -2.13
N ILE A 36 0.79 -19.44 -1.25
CA ILE A 36 0.20 -20.14 -0.08
C ILE A 36 -0.70 -21.29 -0.54
N ARG A 37 -1.58 -21.07 -1.52
CA ARG A 37 -2.49 -22.12 -2.03
C ARG A 37 -1.74 -23.30 -2.63
N ARG A 38 -0.60 -23.06 -3.26
CA ARG A 38 0.28 -24.12 -3.82
C ARG A 38 1.05 -24.92 -2.77
N ARG A 39 0.99 -24.53 -1.49
CA ARG A 39 1.75 -25.15 -0.39
C ARG A 39 3.25 -25.21 -0.67
N ALA A 40 3.79 -24.18 -1.33
CA ALA A 40 5.17 -24.11 -1.78
C ALA A 40 6.14 -23.48 -0.74
N LEU A 41 5.67 -23.16 0.47
CA LEU A 41 6.45 -22.48 1.49
C LEU A 41 6.87 -23.42 2.62
N GLN A 42 8.16 -23.44 2.89
CA GLN A 42 8.76 -23.98 4.12
C GLN A 42 8.81 -22.91 5.23
N GLN A 43 9.02 -23.34 6.47
CA GLN A 43 9.08 -22.47 7.67
C GLN A 43 10.05 -21.30 7.52
N ILE A 44 11.23 -21.51 6.91
CA ILE A 44 12.20 -20.45 6.68
C ILE A 44 11.65 -19.32 5.80
N HIS A 45 10.85 -19.66 4.79
CA HIS A 45 10.22 -18.67 3.92
C HIS A 45 9.19 -17.83 4.67
N HIS A 46 8.45 -18.42 5.62
CA HIS A 46 7.50 -17.67 6.45
C HIS A 46 8.20 -16.58 7.25
N ILE A 47 9.34 -16.92 7.88
CA ILE A 47 10.15 -15.98 8.66
C ILE A 47 10.67 -14.86 7.76
N PHE A 48 11.19 -15.20 6.60
CA PHE A 48 11.76 -14.24 5.66
C PHE A 48 10.70 -13.28 5.08
N ILE A 49 9.52 -13.81 4.71
CA ILE A 49 8.39 -13.01 4.22
C ILE A 49 7.88 -12.07 5.31
N LEU A 50 7.69 -12.58 6.53
CA LEU A 50 7.20 -11.77 7.65
C LEU A 50 8.18 -10.64 8.00
N TYR A 51 9.48 -10.93 8.02
CA TYR A 51 10.50 -9.92 8.26
C TYR A 51 10.43 -8.77 7.24
N GLN A 52 10.39 -9.11 5.94
CA GLN A 52 10.30 -8.11 4.87
C GLN A 52 8.99 -7.30 4.95
N LEU A 53 7.88 -7.96 5.29
CA LEU A 53 6.58 -7.30 5.43
C LEU A 53 6.59 -6.29 6.57
N LEU A 54 7.14 -6.67 7.73
CA LEU A 54 7.28 -5.77 8.87
C LEU A 54 8.24 -4.62 8.57
N ALA A 55 9.33 -4.86 7.84
CA ALA A 55 10.24 -3.80 7.38
C ALA A 55 9.54 -2.81 6.44
N CYS A 56 8.72 -3.31 5.51
CA CYS A 56 7.88 -2.49 4.63
C CYS A 56 6.88 -1.64 5.42
N LEU A 57 6.18 -2.24 6.38
CA LEU A 57 5.20 -1.52 7.22
C LEU A 57 5.87 -0.47 8.10
N LYS A 58 7.04 -0.79 8.69
CA LYS A 58 7.85 0.19 9.43
C LYS A 58 8.18 1.41 8.56
N TYR A 59 8.55 1.18 7.30
CA TYR A 59 8.79 2.26 6.34
C TYR A 59 7.53 3.10 6.09
N LEU A 60 6.41 2.48 5.71
CA LEU A 60 5.16 3.21 5.45
C LEU A 60 4.72 4.04 6.67
N HIS A 61 4.76 3.44 7.86
CA HIS A 61 4.35 4.09 9.10
C HIS A 61 5.29 5.25 9.48
N SER A 62 6.59 5.14 9.19
CA SER A 62 7.54 6.25 9.38
C SER A 62 7.23 7.46 8.47
N ALA A 63 6.57 7.22 7.34
CA ALA A 63 6.08 8.25 6.42
C ALA A 63 4.62 8.68 6.71
N ALA A 64 4.08 8.29 7.88
CA ALA A 64 2.69 8.53 8.26
C ALA A 64 1.65 7.99 7.26
N VAL A 65 1.95 6.88 6.57
CA VAL A 65 1.03 6.22 5.62
C VAL A 65 0.53 4.90 6.22
N ILE A 66 -0.78 4.68 6.19
CA ILE A 66 -1.41 3.40 6.53
C ILE A 66 -1.94 2.76 5.24
N HIS A 67 -1.57 1.49 4.98
CA HIS A 67 -2.00 0.75 3.79
C HIS A 67 -3.51 0.45 3.77
N ARG A 68 -4.07 0.04 4.93
CA ARG A 68 -5.48 -0.32 5.19
C ARG A 68 -6.05 -1.55 4.46
N ASP A 69 -5.38 -2.09 3.44
CA ASP A 69 -5.81 -3.32 2.76
C ASP A 69 -4.72 -4.39 2.73
N LEU A 70 -4.25 -4.80 3.91
CA LEU A 70 -3.19 -5.80 4.02
C LEU A 70 -3.76 -7.21 3.92
N LYS A 71 -3.47 -7.89 2.81
CA LYS A 71 -3.91 -9.26 2.53
C LYS A 71 -2.92 -9.97 1.59
N PRO A 72 -2.89 -11.31 1.54
CA PRO A 72 -1.91 -12.03 0.73
C PRO A 72 -1.94 -11.72 -0.77
N SER A 73 -3.09 -11.34 -1.35
CA SER A 73 -3.17 -10.95 -2.76
C SER A 73 -2.49 -9.61 -3.07
N ASN A 74 -2.23 -8.79 -2.04
CA ASN A 74 -1.59 -7.49 -2.17
C ASN A 74 -0.10 -7.56 -1.84
N ILE A 75 0.44 -8.76 -1.58
CA ILE A 75 1.87 -8.99 -1.35
C ILE A 75 2.39 -9.76 -2.55
N LEU A 76 3.14 -9.07 -3.40
CA LEU A 76 3.80 -9.67 -4.55
C LEU A 76 5.09 -10.37 -4.11
N ILE A 77 5.47 -11.46 -4.78
CA ILE A 77 6.62 -12.29 -4.45
C ILE A 77 7.28 -12.87 -5.71
N ASN A 78 8.61 -12.97 -5.71
CA ASN A 78 9.38 -13.59 -6.81
C ASN A 78 10.01 -14.94 -6.40
N GLY A 79 10.68 -15.60 -7.35
CA GLY A 79 11.36 -16.88 -7.13
C GLY A 79 12.43 -16.89 -6.03
N GLN A 80 12.98 -15.72 -5.65
CA GLN A 80 13.94 -15.54 -4.57
C GLN A 80 13.28 -15.23 -3.21
N CYS A 81 11.96 -15.35 -3.12
CA CYS A 81 11.16 -15.00 -1.94
C CYS A 81 11.31 -13.53 -1.49
N VAL A 82 11.70 -12.64 -2.40
CA VAL A 82 11.66 -11.19 -2.18
C VAL A 82 10.22 -10.73 -2.37
N ILE A 83 9.71 -9.97 -1.41
CA ILE A 83 8.34 -9.45 -1.49
C ILE A 83 8.29 -7.96 -1.79
N LYS A 84 7.18 -7.53 -2.40
CA LYS A 84 6.75 -6.13 -2.49
C LYS A 84 5.29 -5.97 -2.14
N LEU A 85 4.97 -5.00 -1.29
CA LEU A 85 3.61 -4.61 -0.98
C LEU A 85 3.05 -3.76 -2.12
N ALA A 86 1.84 -4.09 -2.55
CA ALA A 86 1.13 -3.48 -3.67
C ALA A 86 -0.31 -3.10 -3.27
N ASP A 87 -0.99 -2.40 -4.17
CA ASP A 87 -2.37 -1.93 -4.03
C ASP A 87 -2.59 -0.91 -2.90
N PHE A 88 -2.16 0.32 -3.18
CA PHE A 88 -2.32 1.47 -2.30
C PHE A 88 -3.66 2.20 -2.52
N GLY A 89 -4.64 1.60 -3.22
CA GLY A 89 -5.92 2.28 -3.53
C GLY A 89 -6.70 2.72 -2.29
N LEU A 90 -6.52 2.00 -1.18
CA LEU A 90 -7.11 2.32 0.11
C LEU A 90 -6.13 3.01 1.08
N ALA A 91 -4.89 3.29 0.70
CA ALA A 91 -3.91 3.89 1.60
C ALA A 91 -4.28 5.32 2.01
N ARG A 92 -3.88 5.75 3.22
CA ARG A 92 -4.15 7.12 3.74
C ARG A 92 -2.97 7.66 4.53
N SER A 93 -2.77 8.98 4.44
CA SER A 93 -1.87 9.70 5.33
C SER A 93 -2.59 10.06 6.63
N PHE A 94 -1.90 9.93 7.76
CA PHE A 94 -2.36 10.38 9.09
C PHE A 94 -1.42 11.44 9.68
N ALA A 95 -0.56 12.04 8.85
CA ALA A 95 0.25 13.17 9.29
C ALA A 95 -0.69 14.24 9.89
N VAL A 96 -0.38 14.68 11.11
CA VAL A 96 -1.12 15.73 11.78
C VAL A 96 -0.97 16.99 10.93
N THR A 97 -1.99 17.32 10.14
CA THR A 97 -2.15 18.69 9.66
C THR A 97 -2.33 19.55 10.89
N THR A 98 -1.38 20.44 11.16
CA THR A 98 -1.67 21.62 11.97
C THR A 98 -2.97 22.20 11.41
N PRO A 99 -4.03 22.33 12.21
CA PRO A 99 -5.29 22.81 11.68
C PRO A 99 -5.04 24.20 11.10
N ASN A 100 -5.23 24.34 9.78
CA ASN A 100 -5.32 25.66 9.18
C ASN A 100 -6.53 26.34 9.87
N PRO A 101 -6.39 27.55 10.43
CA PRO A 101 -7.51 28.27 11.05
C PRO A 101 -8.79 28.27 10.20
N GLU A 102 -8.66 28.29 8.86
CA GLU A 102 -9.78 28.23 7.91
C GLU A 102 -10.53 26.88 7.92
N SER A 103 -9.83 25.78 8.20
CA SER A 103 -10.43 24.44 8.27
C SER A 103 -11.19 24.19 9.58
N MET A 104 -10.84 24.89 10.67
CA MET A 104 -11.62 24.87 11.91
C MET A 104 -12.95 25.62 11.76
N ALA A 105 -12.99 26.71 10.99
CA ALA A 105 -14.22 27.47 10.75
C ALA A 105 -15.30 26.63 10.05
N ARG A 106 -14.94 25.63 9.24
CA ARG A 106 -15.90 24.72 8.58
C ARG A 106 -16.49 23.65 9.51
N VAL A 107 -15.78 23.25 10.56
CA VAL A 107 -16.25 22.22 11.51
C VAL A 107 -17.26 22.79 12.50
N SER A 108 -17.20 24.09 12.81
CA SER A 108 -18.14 24.76 13.73
C SER A 108 -19.53 25.09 13.14
N TYR A 109 -19.79 24.83 11.86
CA TYR A 109 -21.08 25.11 11.20
C TYR A 109 -21.92 23.87 10.93
N PHE A 110 -21.80 22.79 11.71
CA PHE A 110 -22.92 21.86 11.84
C PHE A 110 -23.93 22.48 12.81
N PRO A 111 -25.10 22.98 12.35
CA PRO A 111 -26.13 23.39 13.27
C PRO A 111 -26.59 22.12 13.97
N SER A 112 -26.60 22.17 15.30
CA SER A 112 -27.26 21.20 16.15
C SER A 112 -28.74 21.11 15.76
N GLY A 113 -29.03 20.19 14.85
CA GLY A 113 -30.36 19.76 14.48
C GLY A 113 -31.04 19.19 15.73
N ARG A 114 -32.08 19.90 16.16
CA ARG A 114 -32.91 19.67 17.34
C ARG A 114 -33.52 18.25 17.35
N ARG A 115 -33.59 17.71 18.58
CA ARG A 115 -34.54 16.73 19.16
C ARG A 115 -35.04 15.59 18.27
#